data_AF-A0A2S2P5Q3-F1
#
_entry.id   AF-A0A2S2P5Q3-F1
#
_cell.length_a   1.000
_cell.length_b   1.000
_cell.length_c   1.000
_cell.angle_alpha   90.00
_cell.angle_beta   90.00
_cell.angle_gamma   90.00
#
_symmetry.space_group_name_H-M   'P 1'
#
loop_
_entity.id
_entity.type
_entity.pdbx_description
1 polymer ?
#
loop_
_entity_poly.entity_id
_entity_poly.type
_entity_poly.pdbx_seq_one_letter_code
_entity_poly.pdbx_strand_id
1 'polypeptide(L)'
;AKVTSKKLIEKYGSDEFCFSNPMDFPDPTFTVALYEPFILGTIITPDEYLGGVLSLCMEKRGVQKSSTNIDNTRIMIQCYFPLNEIVIDFHDTLKSITSGFGSFSYEDHGYELSNLVKLNILLNGNVVEELGTIVHSSKAVSLGRKMVLKLVDMVPRQMFQIAIQASVKGKIIARETLKAYRKDVTSKLVSARS
;
A
#
# COMPACT_ATOMS: atom_id res chain seq x y z
N ALA A 1 -6.06 -11.47 3.63
CA ALA A 1 -6.89 -10.90 4.71
C ALA A 1 -8.02 -11.88 5.02
N LYS A 2 -8.58 -11.80 6.23
CA LYS A 2 -9.69 -12.64 6.68
C LYS A 2 -10.85 -11.75 7.10
N VAL A 3 -12.07 -12.19 6.81
CA VAL A 3 -13.30 -11.49 7.23
C VAL A 3 -14.13 -12.42 8.09
N THR A 4 -14.75 -11.86 9.13
CA THR A 4 -15.78 -12.54 9.91
C THR A 4 -17.10 -11.79 9.73
N SER A 5 -18.19 -12.49 9.39
CA SER A 5 -19.54 -11.93 9.38
C SER A 5 -20.61 -13.01 9.50
N LYS A 6 -21.63 -12.76 10.35
CA LYS A 6 -22.80 -13.65 10.50
C LYS A 6 -23.65 -13.77 9.24
N LYS A 7 -23.54 -12.85 8.28
CA LYS A 7 -24.26 -12.89 6.98
C LYS A 7 -23.45 -13.50 5.83
N LEU A 8 -22.19 -13.90 6.05
CA LEU A 8 -21.38 -14.62 5.04
C LEU A 8 -21.78 -16.10 4.90
N ILE A 9 -22.55 -16.63 5.85
CA ILE A 9 -23.00 -18.02 5.92
C ILE A 9 -23.86 -18.41 4.69
N GLU A 10 -24.73 -17.52 4.22
CA GLU A 10 -25.61 -17.79 3.06
C GLU A 10 -24.86 -17.88 1.72
N LYS A 11 -23.68 -17.26 1.61
CA LYS A 11 -22.92 -17.17 0.35
C LYS A 11 -21.69 -18.08 0.29
N TYR A 12 -21.05 -18.36 1.41
CA TYR A 12 -19.80 -19.13 1.47
C TYR A 12 -19.82 -20.31 2.46
N GLY A 13 -20.93 -20.56 3.16
CA GLY A 13 -21.10 -21.73 4.03
C GLY A 13 -20.22 -21.75 5.28
N SER A 14 -19.50 -20.65 5.57
CA SER A 14 -18.63 -20.47 6.71
C SER A 14 -18.70 -19.02 7.20
N ASP A 15 -18.56 -18.85 8.51
CA ASP A 15 -18.53 -17.58 9.24
C ASP A 15 -17.28 -16.74 8.88
N GLU A 16 -16.30 -17.40 8.26
CA GLU A 16 -14.97 -16.89 7.96
C GLU A 16 -14.61 -17.13 6.49
N PHE A 17 -14.15 -16.08 5.82
CA PHE A 17 -13.66 -16.14 4.43
C PHE A 17 -12.29 -15.48 4.32
N CYS A 18 -11.34 -16.20 3.74
CA CYS A 18 -10.00 -15.71 3.44
C CYS A 18 -9.94 -15.27 1.98
N PHE A 19 -9.38 -14.09 1.75
CA PHE A 19 -9.24 -13.52 0.42
C PHE A 19 -7.90 -12.80 0.27
N SER A 20 -7.36 -12.88 -0.93
CA SER A 20 -6.14 -12.20 -1.36
C SER A 20 -6.41 -11.20 -2.48
N ASN A 21 -7.42 -11.46 -3.31
CA ASN A 21 -7.77 -10.58 -4.42
C ASN A 21 -8.59 -9.37 -3.93
N PRO A 22 -8.19 -8.13 -4.27
CA PRO A 22 -8.98 -6.92 -4.02
C PRO A 22 -10.40 -6.97 -4.61
N MET A 23 -10.65 -7.79 -5.62
CA MET A 23 -11.98 -8.01 -6.19
C MET A 23 -12.93 -8.74 -5.25
N ASP A 24 -12.41 -9.61 -4.41
CA ASP A 24 -13.18 -10.34 -3.41
C ASP A 24 -13.33 -9.56 -2.10
N PHE A 25 -12.88 -8.29 -2.07
CA PHE A 25 -13.04 -7.43 -0.90
C PHE A 25 -14.53 -7.26 -0.59
N PRO A 26 -14.99 -7.64 0.61
CA PRO A 26 -16.41 -7.68 0.91
C PRO A 26 -16.99 -6.27 1.04
N ASP A 27 -18.28 -6.18 0.72
CA ASP A 27 -19.00 -4.93 0.88
C ASP A 27 -18.99 -4.52 2.37
N PRO A 28 -18.63 -3.25 2.69
CA PRO A 28 -18.67 -2.73 4.05
C PRO A 28 -20.01 -2.94 4.76
N THR A 29 -21.12 -3.01 4.02
CA THR A 29 -22.47 -3.21 4.54
C THR A 29 -22.66 -4.58 5.20
N PHE A 30 -21.90 -5.58 4.77
CA PHE A 30 -21.98 -6.96 5.28
C PHE A 30 -20.77 -7.35 6.14
N THR A 31 -19.81 -6.45 6.35
CA THR A 31 -18.53 -6.75 7.00
C THR A 31 -18.58 -6.38 8.48
N VAL A 32 -18.35 -7.34 9.39
CA VAL A 32 -18.32 -7.08 10.84
C VAL A 32 -16.90 -6.79 11.31
N ALA A 33 -15.92 -7.58 10.85
CA ALA A 33 -14.52 -7.43 11.22
C ALA A 33 -13.60 -7.86 10.08
N LEU A 34 -12.52 -7.10 9.86
CA LEU A 34 -11.45 -7.41 8.92
C LEU A 34 -10.19 -7.72 9.70
N TYR A 35 -9.50 -8.77 9.28
CA TYR A 35 -8.25 -9.22 9.86
C TYR A 35 -7.17 -9.27 8.79
N GLU A 36 -5.95 -8.90 9.16
CA GLU A 36 -4.77 -9.07 8.31
C GLU A 36 -3.78 -10.03 8.96
N PRO A 37 -2.99 -10.78 8.17
CA PRO A 37 -1.94 -11.62 8.71
C PRO A 37 -0.83 -10.77 9.31
N PHE A 38 -0.40 -11.16 10.50
CA PHE A 38 0.70 -10.55 11.26
C PHE A 38 1.86 -11.53 11.37
N ILE A 39 3.06 -10.97 11.48
CA ILE A 39 4.31 -11.70 11.67
C ILE A 39 5.04 -11.16 12.90
N LEU A 40 5.81 -12.00 13.56
CA LEU A 40 6.83 -11.55 14.51
C LEU A 40 8.15 -11.41 13.75
N GLY A 41 8.55 -10.17 13.49
CA GLY A 41 9.81 -9.83 12.87
C GLY A 41 10.92 -9.68 13.92
N THR A 42 12.06 -10.32 13.70
CA THR A 42 13.28 -10.15 14.48
C THR A 42 14.32 -9.43 13.64
N ILE A 43 14.77 -8.27 14.10
CA ILE A 43 15.79 -7.45 13.45
C ILE A 43 17.05 -7.45 14.32
N ILE A 44 18.21 -7.71 13.72
CA ILE A 44 19.50 -7.58 14.39
C ILE A 44 20.33 -6.55 13.65
N THR A 45 20.81 -5.54 14.36
CA THR A 45 21.57 -4.43 13.77
C THR A 45 22.57 -3.86 14.80
N PRO A 46 23.65 -3.20 14.35
CA PRO A 46 24.49 -2.40 15.23
C PRO A 46 23.71 -1.27 15.93
N ASP A 47 24.10 -0.91 17.16
CA ASP A 47 23.42 0.11 17.99
C ASP A 47 23.34 1.49 17.30
N GLU A 48 24.36 1.84 16.52
CA GLU A 48 24.42 3.09 15.75
C GLU A 48 23.25 3.29 14.78
N TYR A 49 22.62 2.20 14.31
CA TYR A 49 21.49 2.25 13.37
C TYR A 49 20.12 2.11 14.04
N LEU A 50 20.07 1.94 15.37
CA LEU A 50 18.84 1.65 16.13
C LEU A 50 17.74 2.68 15.83
N GLY A 51 18.05 3.97 15.86
CA GLY A 51 17.06 5.03 15.61
C GLY A 51 16.41 4.96 14.23
N GLY A 52 17.21 4.66 13.19
CA GLY A 52 16.71 4.47 11.83
C GLY A 52 15.83 3.24 11.69
N VAL A 53 16.24 2.13 12.32
CA VAL A 53 15.46 0.88 12.32
C VAL A 53 14.14 1.03 13.06
N LEU A 54 14.12 1.68 14.23
CA LEU A 54 12.88 1.95 14.96
C LEU A 54 11.93 2.84 14.17
N SER A 55 12.45 3.84 13.47
CA SER A 55 11.65 4.71 12.60
C SER A 55 11.02 3.90 11.45
N LEU A 56 11.78 3.01 10.81
CA LEU A 56 11.24 2.09 9.80
C LEU A 56 10.17 1.17 10.39
N CYS A 57 10.37 0.65 11.60
CA CYS A 57 9.39 -0.19 12.28
C CYS A 57 8.06 0.56 12.45
N MET A 58 8.12 1.79 12.96
CA MET A 58 6.93 2.63 13.15
C MET A 58 6.23 2.97 11.83
N GLU A 59 6.98 3.34 10.79
CA GLU A 59 6.42 3.62 9.45
C GLU A 59 5.65 2.40 8.91
N LYS A 60 6.15 1.20 9.18
CA LYS A 60 5.59 -0.08 8.74
C LYS A 60 4.52 -0.63 9.67
N ARG A 61 3.97 0.21 10.57
CA ARG A 61 2.95 -0.15 11.57
C ARG A 61 3.41 -1.25 12.52
N GLY A 62 4.71 -1.29 12.77
CA GLY A 62 5.34 -2.23 13.69
C GLY A 62 5.02 -1.89 15.14
N VAL A 63 4.67 -2.91 15.92
CA VAL A 63 4.50 -2.80 17.37
C VAL A 63 5.66 -3.52 18.04
N GLN A 64 6.52 -2.77 18.74
CA GLN A 64 7.67 -3.35 19.42
C GLN A 64 7.22 -4.28 20.55
N LYS A 65 7.74 -5.51 20.52
CA LYS A 65 7.54 -6.53 21.54
C LYS A 65 8.66 -6.50 22.58
N SER A 66 9.90 -6.51 22.11
CA SER A 66 11.09 -6.55 22.96
C SER A 66 12.29 -5.93 22.25
N SER A 67 13.27 -5.52 23.04
CA SER A 67 14.59 -5.13 22.56
C SER A 67 15.63 -5.65 23.55
N THR A 68 16.70 -6.25 23.04
CA THR A 68 17.74 -6.89 23.86
C THR A 68 19.10 -6.70 23.21
N ASN A 69 20.08 -6.26 23.99
CA ASN A 69 21.46 -6.18 23.54
C ASN A 69 22.04 -7.60 23.48
N ILE A 70 22.51 -8.01 22.30
CA ILE A 70 23.17 -9.32 22.12
C ILE A 70 24.59 -9.25 22.69
N ASP A 71 25.26 -8.13 22.43
CA ASP A 71 26.60 -7.80 22.89
C ASP A 71 26.72 -6.27 23.01
N ASN A 72 27.94 -5.76 23.19
CA ASN A 72 28.20 -4.32 23.34
C ASN A 72 28.03 -3.51 22.05
N THR A 73 27.83 -4.15 20.89
CA THR A 73 27.78 -3.47 19.59
C THR A 73 26.49 -3.71 18.82
N ARG A 74 25.72 -4.75 19.14
CA ARG A 74 24.52 -5.19 18.41
C ARG A 74 23.31 -5.35 19.31
N ILE A 75 22.18 -4.93 18.75
CA ILE A 75 20.87 -5.01 19.37
C ILE A 75 19.94 -5.90 18.54
N MET A 76 19.15 -6.71 19.24
CA MET A 76 18.04 -7.48 18.70
C MET A 76 16.73 -6.80 19.05
N ILE A 77 15.89 -6.57 18.04
CA ILE A 77 14.58 -5.95 18.19
C ILE A 77 13.55 -6.93 17.67
N GLN A 78 12.52 -7.20 18.46
CA GLN A 78 11.37 -7.98 18.02
C GLN A 78 10.15 -7.08 17.90
N CYS A 79 9.49 -7.12 16.75
CA CYS A 79 8.32 -6.29 16.44
C CYS A 79 7.26 -7.12 15.74
N TYR A 80 6.00 -6.89 16.08
CA TYR A 80 4.87 -7.40 15.34
C TYR A 80 4.61 -6.52 14.13
N PHE A 81 4.47 -7.12 12.95
CA PHE A 81 4.18 -6.40 11.72
C PHE A 81 3.02 -7.02 10.96
N PRO A 82 2.19 -6.20 10.29
CA PRO A 82 1.34 -6.67 9.22
C PRO A 82 2.18 -7.20 8.06
N LEU A 83 1.90 -8.42 7.59
CA LEU A 83 2.68 -9.07 6.53
C LEU A 83 2.75 -8.22 5.25
N ASN A 84 1.65 -7.55 4.89
CA ASN A 84 1.57 -6.69 3.70
C ASN A 84 2.60 -5.54 3.70
N GLU A 85 3.00 -5.06 4.87
CA GLU A 85 3.97 -3.96 5.00
C GLU A 85 5.41 -4.43 4.78
N ILE A 86 5.68 -5.69 5.10
CA ILE A 86 7.00 -6.33 5.02
C ILE A 86 7.32 -6.78 3.60
N VAL A 87 6.31 -7.28 2.87
CA VAL A 87 6.49 -7.78 1.49
C VAL A 87 6.96 -6.67 0.54
N ILE A 88 6.64 -5.40 0.83
CA ILE A 88 6.95 -4.26 -0.02
C ILE A 88 8.10 -3.44 0.55
N ASP A 89 9.24 -3.43 -0.13
CA ASP A 89 10.41 -2.57 0.09
C ASP A 89 11.04 -2.61 1.51
N PHE A 90 10.60 -3.48 2.42
CA PHE A 90 11.10 -3.49 3.81
C PHE A 90 12.57 -3.87 3.90
N HIS A 91 12.93 -5.00 3.30
CA HIS A 91 14.29 -5.53 3.36
C HIS A 91 15.31 -4.60 2.69
N ASP A 92 14.94 -4.00 1.56
CA ASP A 92 15.81 -3.08 0.83
C ASP A 92 16.00 -1.76 1.61
N THR A 93 14.93 -1.25 2.21
CA THR A 93 14.99 -0.07 3.08
C THR A 93 15.83 -0.33 4.32
N LEU A 94 15.65 -1.50 4.96
CA LEU A 94 16.43 -1.91 6.13
C LEU A 94 17.93 -1.96 5.78
N LYS A 95 18.29 -2.61 4.67
CA LYS A 95 19.69 -2.67 4.22
C LYS A 95 20.25 -1.28 3.92
N SER A 96 19.46 -0.40 3.29
CA SER A 96 19.90 0.96 3.00
C SER A 96 20.15 1.78 4.27
N ILE A 97 19.30 1.69 5.29
CA ILE A 97 19.45 2.44 6.56
C ILE A 97 20.64 1.92 7.36
N THR A 98 20.90 0.61 7.29
CA THR A 98 21.93 -0.07 8.09
C THR A 98 23.24 -0.27 7.34
N SER A 99 23.41 0.34 6.16
CA SER A 99 24.57 0.09 5.27
C SER A 99 24.82 -1.41 4.98
N GLY A 100 23.77 -2.23 5.05
CA GLY A 100 23.82 -3.69 4.87
C GLY A 100 24.13 -4.50 6.14
N PHE A 101 24.36 -3.86 7.29
CA PHE A 101 24.65 -4.53 8.56
C PHE A 101 23.40 -5.07 9.29
N GLY A 102 22.20 -4.64 8.88
CA GLY A 102 20.94 -5.11 9.41
C GLY A 102 20.51 -6.46 8.81
N SER A 103 20.10 -7.38 9.67
CA SER A 103 19.46 -8.64 9.28
C SER A 103 18.02 -8.69 9.79
N PHE A 104 17.17 -9.42 9.06
CA PHE A 104 15.76 -9.57 9.37
C PHE A 104 15.32 -11.01 9.15
N SER A 105 14.65 -11.57 10.14
CA SER A 105 13.91 -12.83 10.05
C SER A 105 12.48 -12.62 10.54
N TYR A 106 11.56 -13.49 10.14
CA TYR A 106 10.19 -13.42 10.62
C TYR A 106 9.57 -14.80 10.78
N GLU A 107 8.60 -14.87 11.66
CA GLU A 107 7.73 -16.03 11.88
C GLU A 107 6.26 -15.61 11.82
N ASP A 108 5.38 -16.54 11.47
CA ASP A 108 3.94 -16.30 11.44
C ASP A 108 3.40 -15.99 12.84
N HIS A 109 2.57 -14.95 12.95
CA HIS A 109 1.91 -14.56 14.20
C HIS A 109 0.38 -14.60 14.09
N GLY A 110 -0.16 -15.23 13.04
CA GLY A 110 -1.59 -15.40 12.86
C GLY A 110 -2.25 -14.11 12.35
N TYR A 111 -3.47 -13.85 12.79
CA TYR A 111 -4.32 -12.78 12.26
C TYR A 111 -4.75 -11.80 13.34
N GLU A 112 -4.61 -10.50 13.08
CA GLU A 112 -5.08 -9.45 13.98
C GLU A 112 -6.13 -8.58 13.31
N LEU A 113 -7.02 -8.03 14.15
CA LEU A 113 -8.07 -7.12 13.73
C LEU A 113 -7.45 -5.83 13.16
N SER A 114 -7.88 -5.42 11.99
CA SER A 114 -7.31 -4.27 11.29
C SER A 114 -8.35 -3.50 10.48
N ASN A 115 -8.12 -2.20 10.31
CA ASN A 115 -9.00 -1.32 9.56
C ASN A 115 -8.57 -1.24 8.09
N LEU A 116 -8.93 -2.27 7.32
CA LEU A 116 -8.60 -2.38 5.90
C LEU A 116 -9.63 -1.67 5.02
N VAL A 117 -9.15 -1.07 3.94
CA VAL A 117 -9.97 -0.43 2.91
C VAL A 117 -9.49 -0.84 1.52
N LYS A 118 -10.43 -0.96 0.57
CA LYS A 118 -10.12 -1.09 -0.84
C LYS A 118 -9.77 0.28 -1.43
N LEU A 119 -8.54 0.41 -1.90
CA LEU A 119 -8.07 1.52 -2.72
C LEU A 119 -8.36 1.19 -4.18
N ASN A 120 -9.13 2.03 -4.85
CA ASN A 120 -9.41 1.91 -6.27
C ASN A 120 -8.63 2.97 -7.05
N ILE A 121 -8.14 2.62 -8.22
CA ILE A 121 -7.61 3.57 -9.20
C ILE A 121 -8.66 3.78 -10.29
N LEU A 122 -8.83 5.02 -10.71
CA LEU A 122 -9.76 5.40 -11.76
C LEU A 122 -9.03 6.17 -12.86
N LEU A 123 -9.34 5.84 -14.11
CA LEU A 123 -8.91 6.56 -15.29
C LEU A 123 -10.14 7.16 -15.96
N ASN A 124 -10.19 8.49 -16.08
CA ASN A 124 -11.33 9.23 -16.61
C ASN A 124 -12.67 8.88 -15.94
N GLY A 125 -12.64 8.57 -14.64
CA GLY A 125 -13.81 8.19 -13.86
C GLY A 125 -14.16 6.70 -13.92
N ASN A 126 -13.51 5.91 -14.78
CA ASN A 126 -13.70 4.46 -14.85
C ASN A 126 -12.74 3.76 -13.91
N VAL A 127 -13.25 2.86 -13.06
CA VAL A 127 -12.43 2.05 -12.16
C VAL A 127 -11.62 1.04 -12.96
N VAL A 128 -10.32 0.97 -12.67
CA VAL A 128 -9.41 -0.06 -13.20
C VAL A 128 -9.22 -1.09 -12.10
N GLU A 129 -9.93 -2.21 -12.23
CA GLU A 129 -10.03 -3.24 -11.19
C GLU A 129 -8.68 -3.90 -10.89
N GLU A 130 -7.84 -4.05 -11.91
CA GLU A 130 -6.51 -4.67 -11.85
C GLU A 130 -5.53 -3.87 -10.99
N LEU A 131 -5.77 -2.57 -10.84
CA LEU A 131 -4.97 -1.66 -10.02
C LEU A 131 -5.56 -1.45 -8.62
N GLY A 132 -6.69 -2.11 -8.33
CA GLY A 132 -7.26 -2.12 -6.99
C GLY A 132 -6.30 -2.79 -6.01
N THR A 133 -6.22 -2.27 -4.79
CA THR A 133 -5.40 -2.87 -3.73
C THR A 133 -6.05 -2.73 -2.36
N ILE A 134 -5.71 -3.64 -1.45
CA ILE A 134 -6.21 -3.64 -0.08
C ILE A 134 -5.12 -3.06 0.81
N VAL A 135 -5.46 -2.01 1.53
CA VAL A 135 -4.51 -1.27 2.37
C VAL A 135 -5.13 -0.91 3.70
N HIS A 136 -4.29 -0.64 4.69
CA HIS A 136 -4.76 -0.04 5.92
C HIS A 136 -5.24 1.40 5.69
N SER A 137 -6.33 1.79 6.35
CA SER A 137 -6.97 3.10 6.17
C SER A 137 -6.02 4.29 6.37
N SER A 138 -5.09 4.20 7.32
CA SER A 138 -4.09 5.25 7.58
C SER A 138 -3.12 5.48 6.42
N LYS A 139 -2.85 4.46 5.60
CA LYS A 139 -1.92 4.54 4.45
C LYS A 139 -2.61 4.75 3.11
N ALA A 140 -3.94 4.70 3.07
CA ALA A 140 -4.66 4.78 1.80
C ALA A 140 -4.38 6.08 1.04
N VAL A 141 -4.27 7.22 1.74
CA VAL A 141 -4.00 8.53 1.12
C VAL A 141 -2.57 8.61 0.57
N SER A 142 -1.56 8.21 1.35
CA SER A 142 -0.17 8.28 0.93
C SER A 142 0.11 7.33 -0.23
N LEU A 143 -0.37 6.08 -0.15
CA LEU A 143 -0.21 5.11 -1.24
C LEU A 143 -1.00 5.53 -2.48
N GLY A 144 -2.23 6.00 -2.32
CA GLY A 144 -3.05 6.49 -3.43
C GLY A 144 -2.35 7.60 -4.22
N ARG A 145 -1.73 8.56 -3.53
CA ARG A 145 -0.93 9.60 -4.19
C ARG A 145 0.29 9.03 -4.91
N LYS A 146 1.05 8.14 -4.26
CA LYS A 146 2.24 7.49 -4.87
C LYS A 146 1.86 6.73 -6.14
N MET A 147 0.74 6.00 -6.12
CA MET A 147 0.22 5.28 -7.28
C MET A 147 -0.20 6.21 -8.41
N VAL A 148 -0.96 7.27 -8.09
CA VAL A 148 -1.40 8.24 -9.09
C VAL A 148 -0.20 8.93 -9.76
N LEU A 149 0.79 9.38 -8.99
CA LEU A 149 2.01 10.00 -9.53
C LEU A 149 2.79 9.04 -10.43
N LYS A 150 3.00 7.80 -9.98
CA LYS A 150 3.69 6.77 -10.77
C LYS A 150 2.97 6.48 -12.09
N LEU A 151 1.64 6.49 -12.08
CA LEU A 151 0.83 6.32 -13.29
C LEU A 151 0.92 7.53 -14.22
N VAL A 152 1.03 8.75 -13.70
CA VAL A 152 1.26 9.94 -14.53
C VAL A 152 2.57 9.83 -15.31
N ASP A 153 3.62 9.32 -14.67
CA ASP A 153 4.93 9.15 -15.30
C ASP A 153 4.96 8.00 -16.33
N MET A 154 4.17 6.94 -16.09
CA MET A 154 4.12 5.76 -16.95
C MET A 154 3.13 5.87 -18.12
N VAL A 155 2.02 6.58 -17.92
CA VAL A 155 0.96 6.68 -18.93
C VAL A 155 1.36 7.73 -19.97
N PRO A 156 1.51 7.36 -21.26
CA PRO A 156 1.83 8.32 -22.29
C PRO A 156 0.72 9.34 -22.45
N ARG A 157 1.09 10.60 -22.69
CA ARG A 157 0.12 11.65 -23.02
C ARG A 157 -0.66 11.26 -24.27
N GLN A 158 -1.90 11.71 -24.35
CA GLN A 158 -2.76 11.48 -25.51
C GLN A 158 -3.32 12.80 -26.04
N MET A 159 -4.10 12.74 -27.13
CA MET A 159 -4.73 13.91 -27.74
C MET A 159 -5.90 14.47 -26.91
N PHE A 160 -6.26 13.79 -25.82
CA PHE A 160 -7.25 14.21 -24.85
C PHE A 160 -6.64 14.18 -23.44
N GLN A 161 -7.28 14.89 -22.51
CA GLN A 161 -6.85 14.93 -21.12
C GLN A 161 -7.18 13.61 -20.44
N ILE A 162 -6.23 13.07 -19.66
CA ILE A 162 -6.44 11.86 -18.88
C ILE A 162 -6.44 12.24 -17.40
N ALA A 163 -7.58 12.06 -16.73
CA ALA A 163 -7.69 12.22 -15.29
C ALA A 163 -7.36 10.89 -14.62
N ILE A 164 -6.31 10.86 -13.80
CA ILE A 164 -5.91 9.71 -12.99
C ILE A 164 -6.31 10.00 -11.55
N GLN A 165 -7.08 9.11 -10.93
CA GLN A 165 -7.64 9.32 -9.60
C GLN A 165 -7.45 8.08 -8.73
N ALA A 166 -7.32 8.29 -7.42
CA ALA A 166 -7.44 7.23 -6.43
C ALA A 166 -8.68 7.49 -5.57
N SER A 167 -9.46 6.45 -5.28
CA SER A 167 -10.63 6.53 -4.42
C SER A 167 -10.65 5.45 -3.35
N VAL A 168 -11.31 5.78 -2.25
CA VAL A 168 -11.62 4.85 -1.16
C VAL A 168 -13.09 5.04 -0.81
N LYS A 169 -13.86 3.96 -0.81
CA LYS A 169 -15.32 3.99 -0.53
C LYS A 169 -16.05 5.06 -1.39
N GLY A 170 -15.67 5.19 -2.66
CA GLY A 170 -16.25 6.17 -3.60
C GLY A 170 -15.74 7.60 -3.44
N LYS A 171 -15.03 7.94 -2.36
CA LYS A 171 -14.43 9.28 -2.17
C LYS A 171 -13.07 9.36 -2.85
N ILE A 172 -12.87 10.37 -3.69
CA ILE A 172 -11.56 10.66 -4.30
C ILE A 172 -10.61 11.21 -3.24
N ILE A 173 -9.46 10.55 -3.08
CA ILE A 173 -8.42 10.90 -2.10
C ILE A 173 -7.16 11.47 -2.75
N ALA A 174 -6.95 11.21 -4.04
CA ALA A 174 -5.88 11.78 -4.85
C ALA A 174 -6.35 11.92 -6.31
N ARG A 175 -5.88 12.95 -7.01
CA ARG A 175 -6.20 13.20 -8.43
C ARG A 175 -5.05 13.93 -9.09
N GLU A 176 -4.66 13.45 -10.26
CA GLU A 176 -3.77 14.14 -11.19
C GLU A 176 -4.39 14.19 -12.58
N THR A 177 -3.96 15.12 -13.42
CA THR A 177 -4.48 15.27 -14.80
C THR A 177 -3.34 15.43 -15.79
N LEU A 178 -3.17 14.43 -16.64
CA LEU A 178 -2.27 14.47 -17.79
C LEU A 178 -2.86 15.40 -18.85
N LYS A 179 -2.10 16.45 -19.18
CA LYS A 179 -2.48 17.39 -20.23
C LYS A 179 -2.40 16.70 -21.60
N ALA A 180 -3.37 17.01 -22.44
CA ALA A 180 -3.37 16.61 -23.84
C ALA A 180 -2.17 17.21 -24.59
N TYR A 181 -1.74 16.53 -25.65
CA TYR A 181 -0.89 17.17 -26.65
C TYR A 181 -1.64 18.36 -27.26
N ARG A 182 -0.97 19.51 -27.35
CA ARG A 182 -1.49 20.64 -28.12
C ARG A 182 -1.26 20.34 -29.59
N LYS A 183 -2.33 20.33 -30.39
CA LYS A 183 -2.21 20.50 -31.84
C LYS A 183 -1.94 21.99 -32.09
N ASP A 184 -0.84 22.32 -32.75
CA ASP A 184 -0.60 23.67 -33.26
C ASP A 184 -1.50 23.94 -34.48
N VAL A 185 -2.78 24.22 -34.23
CA VAL A 185 -3.79 24.49 -35.27
C VAL A 185 -3.48 25.81 -36.02
N THR A 186 -2.68 26.71 -35.41
CA THR A 186 -2.28 28.01 -35.97
C THR A 186 -1.23 27.94 -37.08
N SER A 187 -0.53 26.82 -37.25
CA SER A 187 0.55 26.68 -38.25
C SER A 187 0.07 26.77 -39.69
N LYS A 188 -1.18 26.36 -39.99
CA LYS A 188 -1.74 26.38 -41.36
C LYS A 188 -2.46 27.68 -41.74
N LEU A 189 -2.78 28.57 -40.79
CA LEU A 189 -3.51 29.81 -41.07
C LEU A 189 -2.62 30.94 -41.63
N VAL A 190 -1.29 30.83 -41.50
CA VAL A 190 -0.35 31.86 -41.98
C VAL A 190 0.16 31.62 -43.41
N SER A 191 0.05 30.38 -43.93
CA SER A 191 0.58 30.02 -45.26
C SER A 191 -0.40 30.19 -46.43
N ALA A 192 -1.63 30.67 -46.18
CA ALA A 192 -2.65 30.89 -47.22
C ALA A 192 -2.75 32.36 -47.68
N ARG A 193 -1.73 33.19 -47.38
CA ARG A 193 -1.57 34.55 -47.90
C ARG A 193 -0.16 34.72 -48.49
N SER A 194 0.06 34.13 -49.65
CA SER A 194 1.18 34.42 -50.55
C SER A 194 0.75 34.13 -51.97
#